data_AF-G7WMN2-F1
#
_entry.id   AF-G7WMN2-F1
#
_cell.length_a   1.000
_cell.length_b   1.000
_cell.length_c   1.000
_cell.angle_alpha   90.00
_cell.angle_beta   90.00
_cell.angle_gamma   90.00
#
_symmetry.space_group_name_H-M   'P 1'
#
loop_
_entity.id
_entity.type
_entity.pdbx_description
1 polymer ?
#
loop_
_entity_poly.entity_id
_entity_poly.type
_entity_poly.pdbx_seq_one_letter_code
_entity_poly.pdbx_strand_id
1 'polypeptide(L)'
;MDQARIELELNLVLLKTAEIRAAVMEGVEALREEGRLPGELEGIVEKVTREVDGWTDQCTAPAETPPVLLRRMQVQMERLARIERLIEELRR
;
A
#
# COMPACT_ATOMS: atom_id res chain seq x y z
N MET A 1 -20.12 -5.55 -15.65
CA MET A 1 -19.93 -5.05 -14.27
C MET A 1 -20.35 -3.59 -14.29
N ASP A 2 -21.20 -3.14 -13.37
CA ASP A 2 -21.71 -1.76 -13.35
C ASP A 2 -20.60 -0.79 -12.92
N GLN A 3 -20.52 0.40 -13.52
CA GLN A 3 -19.47 1.38 -13.26
C GLN A 3 -19.46 1.81 -11.78
N ALA A 4 -20.65 2.04 -11.21
CA ALA A 4 -20.79 2.40 -9.79
C ALA A 4 -20.23 1.32 -8.85
N ARG A 5 -20.33 0.03 -9.23
CA ARG A 5 -19.75 -1.07 -8.47
C ARG A 5 -18.22 -1.06 -8.52
N ILE A 6 -17.63 -0.79 -9.68
CA ILE A 6 -16.17 -0.71 -9.85
C ILE A 6 -15.61 0.45 -9.04
N GLU A 7 -16.27 1.61 -9.07
CA GLU A 7 -15.89 2.78 -8.29
C GLU A 7 -15.98 2.52 -6.79
N LEU A 8 -17.03 1.84 -6.32
CA LEU A 8 -17.13 1.41 -4.93
C LEU A 8 -16.00 0.44 -4.53
N GLU A 9 -15.72 -0.56 -5.37
CA GLU A 9 -14.62 -1.50 -5.13
C GLU A 9 -13.26 -0.78 -5.09
N LEU A 10 -13.03 0.20 -5.97
CA LEU A 10 -11.81 1.00 -5.99
C LEU A 10 -11.66 1.82 -4.71
N ASN A 11 -12.73 2.49 -4.26
CA ASN A 11 -12.72 3.24 -3.01
C ASN A 11 -12.39 2.37 -1.80
N LEU A 12 -12.95 1.15 -1.73
CA LEU A 12 -12.64 0.20 -0.65
C LEU A 12 -11.18 -0.26 -0.69
N VAL A 13 -10.61 -0.48 -1.88
CA VAL A 13 -9.20 -0.85 -2.02
C VAL A 13 -8.29 0.31 -1.61
N LEU A 14 -8.63 1.55 -1.98
CA LEU A 14 -7.87 2.74 -1.58
C LEU A 14 -7.87 2.91 -0.06
N LEU A 15 -9.02 2.73 0.60
CA LEU A 15 -9.13 2.79 2.05
C LEU A 15 -8.24 1.74 2.73
N LYS A 16 -8.35 0.47 2.31
CA LYS A 16 -7.51 -0.61 2.86
C LYS A 16 -6.02 -0.39 2.61
N THR A 17 -5.68 0.16 1.45
CA THR A 17 -4.29 0.52 1.11
C THR A 17 -3.74 1.56 2.08
N ALA A 18 -4.54 2.58 2.42
CA ALA A 18 -4.16 3.60 3.40
C ALA A 18 -3.98 3.02 4.80
N GLU A 19 -4.88 2.13 5.23
CA GLU A 19 -4.80 1.43 6.53
C GLU A 19 -3.51 0.59 6.64
N ILE A 20 -3.25 -0.29 5.67
CA ILE A 20 -2.05 -1.13 5.66
C ILE A 20 -0.77 -0.27 5.60
N ARG A 21 -0.79 0.80 4.80
CA ARG A 21 0.35 1.72 4.71
C ARG A 21 0.64 2.35 6.08
N ALA A 22 -0.37 2.80 6.82
CA ALA A 22 -0.18 3.36 8.15
C ALA A 22 0.48 2.33 9.09
N ALA A 23 -0.03 1.10 9.11
CA ALA A 23 0.55 0.02 9.92
C ALA A 23 2.00 -0.31 9.53
N VAL A 24 2.31 -0.33 8.23
CA VAL A 24 3.70 -0.49 7.73
C VAL A 24 4.59 0.64 8.23
N MET A 25 4.17 1.90 8.11
CA MET A 25 4.99 3.04 8.53
C MET A 25 5.23 3.05 10.04
N GLU A 26 4.20 2.78 10.84
CA GLU A 26 4.32 2.65 12.29
C GLU A 26 5.28 1.51 12.69
N GLY A 27 5.17 0.36 12.04
CA GLY A 27 6.02 -0.77 12.34
C GLY A 27 7.47 -0.61 11.86
N VAL A 28 7.71 0.08 10.74
CA VAL A 28 9.07 0.48 10.32
C VAL A 28 9.69 1.44 11.32
N GLU A 29 8.94 2.45 11.78
CA GLU A 29 9.45 3.40 12.77
C GLU A 29 9.83 2.69 14.08
N ALA A 30 8.97 1.80 14.58
CA ALA A 30 9.27 1.01 15.77
C ALA A 30 10.54 0.16 15.61
N LEU A 31 10.69 -0.55 14.48
CA LEU A 31 11.90 -1.33 14.20
C LEU A 31 13.15 -0.46 14.07
N ARG A 32 13.01 0.76 13.53
CA ARG A 32 14.10 1.73 13.40
C ARG A 32 14.56 2.23 14.76
N GLU A 33 13.63 2.61 15.63
CA GLU A 33 13.90 3.04 17.01
C GLU A 33 14.55 1.93 17.84
N GLU A 34 14.14 0.67 17.64
CA GLU A 34 14.73 -0.50 18.27
C GLU A 34 16.09 -0.91 17.68
N GLY A 35 16.54 -0.29 16.59
CA GLY A 35 17.78 -0.66 15.88
C GLY A 35 17.72 -2.03 15.21
N ARG A 36 16.51 -2.54 14.94
CA ARG A 36 16.23 -3.87 14.38
C ARG A 36 15.81 -3.82 12.90
N LEU A 37 15.61 -2.63 12.33
CA LEU A 37 15.18 -2.46 10.95
C LEU A 37 16.29 -2.92 9.97
N PRO A 38 16.05 -3.95 9.15
CA PRO A 38 16.99 -4.33 8.11
C PRO A 38 17.03 -3.26 7.01
N GLY A 39 18.23 -2.82 6.61
CA GLY A 39 18.37 -1.78 5.57
C GLY A 39 17.75 -2.17 4.21
N GLU A 40 17.77 -3.47 3.86
CA GLU A 40 17.06 -3.96 2.67
C GLU A 40 15.55 -3.78 2.76
N LEU A 41 14.97 -3.97 3.96
CA LEU A 41 13.54 -3.79 4.18
C LEU A 41 13.16 -2.31 4.11
N GLU A 42 13.98 -1.42 4.67
CA GLU A 42 13.78 0.03 4.59
C GLU A 42 13.69 0.50 3.13
N GLY A 43 14.64 0.09 2.28
CA GLY A 43 14.62 0.42 0.85
C GLY A 43 13.41 -0.17 0.09
N ILE A 44 12.96 -1.37 0.45
CA ILE A 44 11.74 -1.98 -0.11
C ILE A 44 10.50 -1.16 0.28
N VAL A 45 10.37 -0.78 1.55
CA VAL A 45 9.24 0.01 2.07
C VAL A 45 9.18 1.36 1.37
N GLU A 46 10.30 2.08 1.29
CA GLU A 46 10.35 3.38 0.60
C GLU A 46 9.91 3.28 -0.86
N LYS A 47 10.41 2.28 -1.58
CA LYS A 47 10.06 2.07 -2.99
C LYS A 47 8.57 1.75 -3.16
N VAL A 48 8.05 0.80 -2.39
CA VAL A 48 6.64 0.39 -2.49
C VAL A 48 5.71 1.53 -2.10
N THR A 49 6.05 2.28 -1.06
CA THR A 49 5.25 3.43 -0.61
C THR A 49 5.19 4.52 -1.67
N ARG A 50 6.32 4.85 -2.30
CA ARG A 50 6.35 5.82 -3.40
C ARG A 50 5.53 5.36 -4.61
N GLU A 51 5.58 4.08 -4.94
CA GLU A 51 4.77 3.52 -6.03
C GLU A 51 3.27 3.55 -5.69
N VAL A 52 2.90 3.25 -4.44
CA VAL A 52 1.52 3.36 -3.94
C VAL A 52 1.01 4.80 -4.03
N ASP A 53 1.82 5.77 -3.62
CA ASP A 53 1.47 7.20 -3.72
C ASP A 53 1.18 7.59 -5.17
N GLY A 54 2.08 7.23 -6.09
CA GLY A 54 1.90 7.50 -7.51
C GLY A 54 0.60 6.89 -8.08
N TRP A 55 0.24 5.67 -7.69
CA TRP A 55 -1.01 5.04 -8.12
C TRP A 55 -2.26 5.64 -7.45
N THR A 56 -2.14 6.05 -6.20
CA THR A 56 -3.23 6.72 -5.46
C THR A 56 -3.56 8.06 -6.12
N ASP A 57 -2.54 8.83 -6.51
CA ASP A 57 -2.72 10.08 -7.25
C ASP A 57 -3.45 9.83 -8.58
N GLN A 58 -3.08 8.77 -9.31
CA GLN A 58 -3.77 8.39 -10.56
C GLN A 58 -5.24 8.03 -10.35
N CYS A 59 -5.62 7.51 -9.17
CA CYS A 59 -7.03 7.23 -8.87
C CYS A 59 -7.87 8.50 -8.70
N THR A 60 -7.23 9.63 -8.41
CA THR A 60 -7.88 10.95 -8.34
C THR A 60 -7.78 11.73 -9.65
N ALA A 61 -7.00 11.23 -10.63
CA ALA A 61 -6.80 11.85 -11.92
C ALA A 61 -7.79 11.30 -12.98
N PRO A 62 -8.22 12.13 -13.95
CA PRO A 62 -9.19 11.71 -14.99
C PRO A 62 -8.58 10.85 -16.11
N ALA A 63 -7.33 10.39 -15.98
CA ALA A 63 -6.55 9.84 -17.10
C ALA A 63 -6.72 8.32 -17.31
N GLU A 64 -7.06 7.55 -16.28
CA GLU A 64 -7.16 6.09 -16.37
C GLU A 64 -8.60 5.59 -16.14
N THR A 65 -8.94 4.45 -16.76
CA THR A 65 -10.27 3.86 -16.58
C THR A 65 -10.39 3.16 -15.22
N PRO A 66 -11.54 3.28 -14.52
CA PRO A 66 -11.73 2.69 -13.18
C PRO A 66 -11.37 1.20 -13.05
N PRO A 67 -11.61 0.30 -14.03
CA PRO A 67 -11.23 -1.11 -13.93
C PRO A 67 -9.71 -1.34 -13.90
N VAL A 68 -8.94 -0.53 -14.65
CA VAL A 68 -7.48 -0.62 -14.69
C VAL A 68 -6.90 -0.13 -13.36
N LEU A 69 -7.41 1.01 -12.86
CA LEU A 69 -7.03 1.55 -11.57
C LEU A 69 -7.33 0.56 -10.43
N LEU A 70 -8.52 -0.04 -10.42
CA LEU A 70 -8.89 -1.06 -9.44
C LEU A 70 -7.89 -2.22 -9.43
N ARG A 71 -7.56 -2.76 -10.60
CA ARG A 71 -6.62 -3.88 -10.69
C ARG A 71 -5.22 -3.49 -10.20
N ARG A 72 -4.74 -2.30 -10.56
CA ARG A 72 -3.44 -1.80 -10.12
C ARG A 72 -3.38 -1.57 -8.62
N MET A 73 -4.42 -0.96 -8.06
CA MET A 73 -4.51 -0.73 -6.61
C MET A 73 -4.60 -2.04 -5.82
N GLN A 74 -5.30 -3.06 -6.31
CA GLN A 74 -5.29 -4.40 -5.69
C GLN A 74 -3.87 -4.97 -5.59
N VAL A 75 -3.06 -4.82 -6.64
CA VAL A 75 -1.66 -5.27 -6.63
C VAL A 75 -0.83 -4.49 -5.60
N GLN A 76 -1.02 -3.16 -5.50
CA GLN A 76 -0.29 -2.37 -4.51
C GLN A 76 -0.70 -2.72 -3.08
N MET A 77 -1.99 -2.92 -2.83
CA MET A 77 -2.52 -3.38 -1.55
C MET A 77 -1.88 -4.72 -1.12
N GLU A 78 -1.79 -5.70 -2.03
CA GLU A 78 -1.15 -6.98 -1.75
C GLU A 78 0.35 -6.87 -1.45
N ARG A 79 1.05 -5.93 -2.12
CA ARG A 79 2.47 -5.67 -1.87
C ARG A 79 2.69 -5.07 -0.48
N LEU A 80 1.88 -4.09 -0.09
CA LEU A 80 1.90 -3.53 1.25
C LEU A 80 1.56 -4.58 2.31
N ALA A 81 0.54 -5.42 2.09
CA ALA A 81 0.17 -6.48 3.03
C ALA A 81 1.30 -7.51 3.22
N ARG A 82 2.12 -7.77 2.20
CA ARG A 82 3.32 -8.61 2.35
C ARG A 82 4.38 -7.95 3.23
N ILE A 83 4.59 -6.65 3.07
CA ILE A 83 5.54 -5.87 3.88
C ILE A 83 5.07 -5.81 5.34
N GLU A 84 3.79 -5.53 5.56
CA GLU A 84 3.18 -5.52 6.89
C GLU A 84 3.44 -6.83 7.64
N ARG A 85 3.21 -7.99 7.00
CA ARG A 85 3.52 -9.29 7.60
C ARG A 85 5.00 -9.47 7.93
N LEU A 86 5.91 -9.04 7.05
CA LEU A 86 7.35 -9.11 7.34
C LEU A 86 7.73 -8.26 8.55
N ILE A 87 7.14 -7.07 8.68
CA ILE A 87 7.35 -6.19 9.83
C ILE A 87 6.78 -6.82 11.10
N GLU A 88 5.58 -7.39 11.06
CA GLU A 88 4.99 -8.11 12.20
C GLU A 88 5.86 -9.31 12.62
N GLU A 89 6.41 -10.06 11.67
CA GLU A 89 7.33 -11.16 11.95
C GLU A 89 8.61 -10.69 12.63
N LEU A 90 9.18 -9.56 12.19
CA LEU A 90 10.38 -8.97 12.77
C LEU A 90 10.17 -8.37 14.17
N ARG A 91 8.94 -8.00 14.53
CA ARG A 91 8.58 -7.45 15.84
C ARG A 91 8.33 -8.53 16.91
N ARG A 92 8.10 -9.77 16.50
CA ARG A 92 8.00 -10.92 17.43
C ARG A 92 9.37 -11.25 18.04
#